data_AF-A0A0C2ZK24-F1
#
_entry.id   AF-A0A0C2ZK24-F1
#
_cell.length_a   1.000
_cell.length_b   1.000
_cell.length_c   1.000
_cell.angle_alpha   90.00
_cell.angle_beta   90.00
_cell.angle_gamma   90.00
#
_symmetry.space_group_name_H-M   'P 1'
#
loop_
_entity.id
_entity.type
_entity.pdbx_description
1 polymer ?
#
loop_
_entity_poly.entity_id
_entity_poly.type
_entity_poly.pdbx_seq_one_letter_code
_entity_poly.pdbx_strand_id
1 'polypeptide(L)'
;MGVEPAETTAPAAKDFVVIFNKVVEASEKAKLSMKVQADRHRNPTPDYKVSQQKLTEKWICPYEVTRVTPNAVELKLPKTLRIHPVVNVSRVKPYLGP
;
A
#
# COMPACT_ATOMS: atom_id res chain seq x y z
N MET A 1 22.59 -10.55 17.09
CA MET A 1 23.93 -10.50 17.71
C MET A 1 23.78 -9.86 19.08
N GLY A 2 23.46 -10.65 20.10
CA GLY A 2 23.51 -10.21 21.50
C GLY A 2 24.84 -10.69 22.07
N VAL A 3 25.65 -9.77 22.59
CA VAL A 3 26.84 -10.13 23.36
C VAL A 3 26.34 -10.38 24.77
N GLU A 4 26.51 -11.61 25.28
CA GLU A 4 26.19 -11.92 26.67
C GLU A 4 27.04 -11.04 27.60
N PRO A 5 26.44 -10.35 28.57
CA PRO A 5 27.17 -9.44 29.44
C PRO A 5 28.14 -10.26 30.31
N ALA A 6 29.43 -9.94 30.23
CA ALA A 6 30.41 -10.49 31.16
C ALA A 6 30.04 -10.10 32.60
N GLU A 7 30.04 -11.08 33.51
CA GLU A 7 29.69 -10.86 34.92
C GLU A 7 30.73 -9.96 35.59
N THR A 8 30.43 -8.66 35.64
CA THR A 8 31.26 -7.66 36.31
C THR A 8 30.97 -7.65 37.83
N THR A 9 32.01 -7.85 38.64
CA THR A 9 31.94 -7.79 40.11
C THR A 9 31.77 -6.36 40.63
N ALA A 10 32.02 -5.33 39.80
CA ALA A 10 32.00 -3.94 40.23
C ALA A 10 30.58 -3.54 40.69
N PRO A 11 30.41 -3.04 41.94
CA PRO A 11 29.09 -2.71 42.49
C PRO A 11 28.39 -1.61 41.67
N ALA A 12 29.14 -0.60 41.22
CA ALA A 12 28.63 0.48 40.38
C ALA A 12 28.00 -0.05 39.08
N ALA A 13 28.60 -1.06 38.44
CA ALA A 13 28.07 -1.62 37.20
C ALA A 13 26.70 -2.29 37.41
N LYS A 14 26.50 -2.93 38.57
CA LYS A 14 25.20 -3.54 38.94
C LYS A 14 24.14 -2.47 39.16
N ASP A 15 24.49 -1.36 39.82
CA ASP A 15 23.58 -0.23 40.04
C ASP A 15 23.16 0.42 38.72
N PHE A 16 24.11 0.59 37.78
CA PHE A 16 23.82 1.10 36.44
C PHE A 16 22.88 0.19 35.65
N VAL A 17 23.05 -1.14 35.73
CA VAL A 17 22.14 -2.10 35.07
C VAL A 17 20.73 -1.99 35.62
N VAL A 18 20.57 -1.86 36.94
CA VAL A 18 19.25 -1.67 37.58
C VAL A 18 18.59 -0.38 37.11
N ILE A 19 19.34 0.72 37.03
CA ILE A 19 18.82 2.00 36.53
C ILE A 19 18.45 1.89 35.05
N PHE A 20 19.31 1.29 34.24
CA PHE A 20 19.09 1.13 32.81
C PHE A 20 17.84 0.31 32.52
N ASN A 21 17.64 -0.81 33.22
CA ASN A 21 16.44 -1.64 33.08
C ASN A 21 15.17 -0.86 33.42
N LYS A 22 15.18 -0.04 34.47
CA LYS A 22 14.05 0.84 34.82
C LYS A 22 13.74 1.85 33.72
N VAL A 23 14.78 2.43 33.10
CA VAL A 23 14.60 3.36 31.97
C VAL A 23 14.03 2.65 30.76
N VAL A 24 14.49 1.44 30.46
CA VAL A 24 13.95 0.62 29.36
C VAL A 24 12.48 0.30 29.61
N GLU A 25 12.12 -0.17 30.81
CA GLU A 25 10.73 -0.45 31.18
C GLU A 25 9.84 0.80 31.09
N ALA A 26 10.33 1.94 31.57
CA ALA A 26 9.60 3.21 31.49
C ALA A 26 9.39 3.65 30.03
N SER A 27 10.40 3.48 29.18
CA SER A 27 10.33 3.77 27.75
C SER A 27 9.30 2.89 27.04
N GLU A 28 9.29 1.58 27.31
CA GLU A 28 8.29 0.67 26.75
C GLU A 28 6.86 1.02 27.22
N LYS A 29 6.67 1.34 28.51
CA LYS A 29 5.39 1.82 29.03
C LYS A 29 4.93 3.12 28.35
N ALA A 30 5.85 4.04 28.08
CA ALA A 30 5.56 5.29 27.37
C ALA A 30 5.16 5.04 25.90
N LYS A 31 5.85 4.15 25.18
CA LYS A 31 5.46 3.78 23.81
C LYS A 31 4.04 3.22 23.76
N LEU A 32 3.68 2.36 24.71
CA LEU A 32 2.35 1.77 24.79
C LEU A 32 1.28 2.84 25.07
N SER A 33 1.51 3.75 26.01
CA SER A 33 0.54 4.82 26.32
C SER A 33 0.36 5.79 25.16
N MET A 34 1.45 6.16 24.47
CA MET A 34 1.42 6.99 23.26
C MET A 34 0.63 6.31 22.14
N LYS A 35 0.84 5.02 21.93
CA LYS A 35 0.06 4.23 20.95
C LYS A 35 -1.44 4.28 21.27
N VAL A 36 -1.82 4.04 22.53
CA VAL A 36 -3.23 4.09 22.96
C VAL A 36 -3.85 5.47 22.74
N GLN A 37 -3.10 6.55 22.99
CA GLN A 37 -3.57 7.92 22.74
C GLN A 37 -3.73 8.21 21.24
N ALA A 38 -2.76 7.79 20.42
CA ALA A 38 -2.82 7.97 18.98
C ALA A 38 -3.98 7.17 18.35
N ASP A 39 -4.16 5.92 18.79
CA ASP A 39 -5.20 5.03 18.28
C ASP A 39 -6.61 5.41 18.77
N ARG A 40 -6.75 6.26 19.82
CA ARG A 40 -8.06 6.72 20.33
C ARG A 40 -8.93 7.37 19.26
N HIS A 41 -8.32 8.10 18.33
CA HIS A 41 -9.02 8.82 17.26
C HIS A 41 -8.85 8.14 15.89
N ARG A 42 -8.17 7.00 15.84
CA ARG A 42 -7.94 6.26 14.61
C ARG A 42 -9.10 5.30 14.38
N ASN A 43 -9.93 5.57 13.37
CA ASN A 43 -10.87 4.57 12.89
C ASN A 43 -10.10 3.41 12.25
N PRO A 44 -10.54 2.15 12.46
CA PRO A 44 -9.95 1.01 11.75
C PRO A 44 -10.13 1.21 10.25
N THR A 45 -9.16 0.71 9.46
CA THR A 45 -9.27 0.74 7.99
C THR A 45 -10.60 0.10 7.58
N PRO A 46 -11.46 0.80 6.84
CA PRO A 46 -12.72 0.22 6.40
C PRO A 46 -12.44 -0.98 5.50
N ASP A 47 -13.21 -2.06 5.68
CA ASP A 47 -13.16 -3.25 4.83
C ASP A 47 -13.81 -2.92 3.48
N TYR A 48 -13.01 -2.37 2.56
CA TYR A 48 -13.44 -2.12 1.19
C TYR A 48 -13.48 -3.46 0.45
N LYS A 49 -14.68 -3.99 0.23
CA LYS A 49 -14.85 -5.10 -0.70
C LYS A 49 -14.63 -4.58 -2.12
N VAL A 50 -13.63 -5.13 -2.82
CA VAL A 50 -13.35 -4.88 -4.26
C VAL A 50 -14.54 -5.35 -5.15
N SER A 51 -15.61 -5.85 -4.56
CA SER A 51 -16.85 -6.23 -5.24
C SER A 51 -17.79 -5.07 -5.55
N GLN A 52 -17.41 -3.81 -5.28
CA GLN A 52 -18.18 -2.66 -5.75
C GLN A 52 -18.08 -2.56 -7.29
N GLN A 53 -18.95 -3.30 -8.00
CA GLN A 53 -19.08 -3.37 -9.47
C GLN A 53 -19.18 -2.00 -10.17
N LYS A 54 -19.42 -0.93 -9.42
CA LYS A 54 -19.46 0.45 -9.91
C LYS A 54 -18.07 1.01 -10.22
N LEU A 55 -17.03 0.56 -9.51
CA LEU A 55 -15.65 1.06 -9.63
C LEU A 55 -14.72 0.09 -10.36
N THR A 56 -15.21 -1.08 -10.77
CA THR A 56 -14.43 -2.03 -11.58
C THR A 56 -14.28 -1.52 -13.01
N GLU A 57 -13.10 -1.71 -13.59
CA GLU A 57 -12.84 -1.40 -14.99
C GLU A 57 -13.84 -2.12 -15.91
N LYS A 58 -14.43 -1.38 -16.85
CA LYS A 58 -15.38 -1.92 -17.83
C LYS A 58 -14.86 -1.68 -19.23
N TRP A 59 -14.89 -2.73 -20.04
CA TRP A 59 -14.63 -2.62 -21.46
C TRP A 59 -15.79 -1.89 -22.13
N ILE A 60 -15.47 -0.81 -22.82
CA ILE A 60 -16.42 -0.03 -23.61
C ILE A 60 -16.51 -0.67 -25.00
N CYS A 61 -17.64 -0.49 -25.69
CA CYS A 61 -18.01 -1.02 -27.01
C CYS A 61 -16.86 -1.28 -28.00
N PRO A 62 -17.06 -2.19 -28.98
CA PRO A 62 -16.10 -2.38 -30.06
C PRO A 62 -15.93 -1.08 -30.87
N TYR A 63 -14.68 -0.73 -31.15
CA TYR A 63 -14.30 0.41 -31.98
C TYR A 63 -13.51 -0.07 -33.19
N GLU A 64 -13.69 0.60 -34.33
CA GLU A 64 -12.93 0.31 -35.54
C GLU A 64 -11.46 0.68 -35.35
N VAL A 65 -10.57 -0.22 -35.78
CA VAL A 65 -9.12 0.03 -35.81
C VAL A 65 -8.75 0.76 -37.08
N THR A 66 -8.16 1.95 -36.94
CA THR A 66 -7.70 2.75 -38.08
C THR A 66 -6.26 2.41 -38.45
N ARG A 67 -5.40 2.23 -37.44
CA ARG A 67 -3.97 1.94 -37.63
C ARG A 67 -3.45 1.05 -36.51
N VAL A 68 -2.57 0.12 -36.87
CA VAL A 68 -1.89 -0.77 -35.91
C VAL A 68 -0.40 -0.46 -35.92
N THR A 69 0.18 -0.30 -34.73
CA THR A 69 1.62 -0.24 -34.50
C THR A 69 1.99 -1.36 -33.51
N PRO A 70 3.28 -1.74 -33.37
CA PRO A 70 3.67 -2.85 -32.51
C PRO A 70 3.24 -2.72 -31.04
N ASN A 71 3.16 -1.49 -30.52
CA ASN A 71 2.83 -1.23 -29.11
C ASN A 71 1.48 -0.52 -28.92
N ALA A 72 0.89 0.05 -29.97
CA ALA A 72 -0.32 0.84 -29.87
C ALA A 72 -1.27 0.66 -31.07
N VAL A 73 -2.55 0.82 -30.80
CA VAL A 73 -3.63 0.76 -31.79
C VAL A 73 -4.35 2.10 -31.80
N GLU A 74 -4.57 2.64 -33.00
CA GLU A 74 -5.39 3.81 -33.21
C GLU A 74 -6.83 3.38 -33.48
N LEU A 75 -7.74 3.81 -32.61
CA LEU A 75 -9.17 3.50 -32.62
C LEU A 75 -9.96 4.72 -33.10
N LYS A 76 -10.99 4.45 -33.90
CA LYS A 76 -11.96 5.46 -34.30
C LYS A 76 -12.94 5.73 -33.16
N LEU A 77 -12.49 6.57 -32.22
CA LEU A 77 -13.31 6.98 -31.09
C LEU A 77 -14.30 8.10 -31.48
N PRO A 78 -15.52 8.08 -30.96
CA PRO A 78 -16.44 9.20 -31.11
C PRO A 78 -15.87 10.44 -30.41
N LYS A 79 -16.00 11.61 -31.05
CA LYS A 79 -15.50 12.90 -30.52
C LYS A 79 -16.09 13.29 -29.16
N THR A 80 -17.22 12.70 -28.78
CA THR A 80 -17.83 12.87 -27.47
C THR A 80 -16.99 12.28 -26.35
N LEU A 81 -16.24 11.21 -26.62
CA LEU A 81 -15.27 10.65 -25.70
C LEU A 81 -14.00 11.53 -25.75
N ARG A 82 -13.75 12.26 -24.66
CA ARG A 82 -12.55 13.10 -24.49
C ARG A 82 -11.29 12.26 -24.19
N ILE A 83 -11.09 11.18 -24.93
CA ILE A 83 -10.01 10.19 -24.77
C ILE A 83 -9.14 10.25 -26.03
N HIS A 84 -7.82 10.06 -25.88
CA HIS A 84 -6.92 9.99 -27.03
C HIS A 84 -7.23 8.75 -27.90
N PRO A 85 -7.30 8.87 -29.23
CA PRO A 85 -7.61 7.73 -30.12
C PRO A 85 -6.54 6.62 -30.15
N VAL A 86 -5.38 6.81 -29.53
CA VAL A 86 -4.26 5.86 -29.61
C VAL A 86 -4.11 5.20 -28.25
N VAL A 87 -4.25 3.88 -28.22
CA VAL A 87 -4.29 3.07 -26.99
C VAL A 87 -3.25 1.96 -27.06
N ASN A 88 -2.62 1.63 -25.94
CA ASN A 88 -1.65 0.53 -25.89
C ASN A 88 -2.34 -0.83 -26.15
N VAL A 89 -1.66 -1.74 -26.87
CA VAL A 89 -2.17 -3.08 -27.19
C VAL A 89 -2.63 -3.89 -25.98
N SER A 90 -2.01 -3.70 -24.80
CA SER A 90 -2.39 -4.36 -23.54
C SER A 90 -3.78 -3.93 -23.00
N ARG A 91 -4.27 -2.77 -23.43
CA ARG A 91 -5.55 -2.18 -23.00
C ARG A 91 -6.64 -2.31 -24.07
N VAL A 92 -6.46 -3.23 -25.01
CA VAL A 92 -7.42 -3.53 -26.07
C VAL A 92 -7.74 -5.02 -26.01
N LYS A 93 -9.00 -5.38 -26.22
CA LYS A 93 -9.44 -6.77 -26.33
C LYS A 93 -10.03 -7.00 -27.73
N PRO A 94 -9.67 -8.09 -28.43
CA PRO A 94 -10.28 -8.41 -29.71
C PRO A 94 -11.78 -8.65 -29.55
N TYR A 95 -12.56 -8.12 -30.48
CA TYR A 95 -13.99 -8.35 -30.56
C TYR A 95 -14.25 -9.71 -31.22
N LEU A 96 -14.96 -10.61 -30.52
CA LEU A 96 -15.16 -12.00 -30.96
C LEU A 96 -16.47 -12.23 -31.75
N GLY A 97 -17.25 -11.17 -32.01
CA GLY A 97 -18.56 -11.29 -32.70
C GLY A 97 -19.66 -11.95 -31.85
N PRO A 98 -20.93 -11.90 -32.31
CA PRO A 98 -22.04 -12.69 -31.77
C PRO A 98 -22.04 -14.14 -32.29
#